data_AF-W6S034-F1
#
_entry.id   AF-W6S034-F1
#
_cell.length_a   1.000
_cell.length_b   1.000
_cell.length_c   1.000
_cell.angle_alpha   90.00
_cell.angle_beta   90.00
_cell.angle_gamma   90.00
#
_symmetry.space_group_name_H-M   'P 1'
#
loop_
_entity.id
_entity.type
_entity.pdbx_description
1 polymer ?
#
loop_
_entity_poly.entity_id
_entity_poly.type
_entity_poly.pdbx_seq_one_letter_code
_entity_poly.pdbx_strand_id
1 'polypeptide(L)' 'MGNKMIKHKTKTHKHVNHDPRVESAKAVFGEPKAKPYDPTDFKI' A
#
# COMPACT_ATOMS: atom_id res chain seq x y z
N MET A 1 -31.00 -35.22 -9.27
CA MET A 1 -30.25 -34.96 -8.02
C MET A 1 -28.84 -34.52 -8.41
N GLY A 2 -28.33 -33.31 -8.27
CA GLY A 2 -28.79 -31.96 -7.96
C GLY A 2 -27.67 -31.02 -8.45
N ASN A 3 -28.01 -29.83 -8.94
CA ASN A 3 -27.09 -28.95 -9.65
C ASN A 3 -25.90 -28.48 -8.78
N LYS A 4 -24.69 -28.51 -9.37
CA LYS A 4 -23.48 -27.93 -8.76
C LYS A 4 -23.62 -26.40 -8.75
N MET A 5 -23.80 -25.80 -7.58
CA MET A 5 -23.76 -24.35 -7.42
C MET A 5 -22.34 -23.83 -7.68
N ILE A 6 -22.19 -22.94 -8.65
CA ILE A 6 -20.95 -22.20 -8.88
C ILE A 6 -20.81 -21.18 -7.74
N LYS A 7 -19.81 -21.36 -6.87
CA LYS A 7 -19.46 -20.37 -5.86
C LYS A 7 -18.93 -19.12 -6.57
N HIS A 8 -19.78 -18.12 -6.75
CA HIS A 8 -19.32 -16.78 -7.10
C HIS A 8 -18.42 -16.30 -5.96
N LYS A 9 -17.14 -16.03 -6.25
CA LYS A 9 -16.24 -15.35 -5.32
C LYS A 9 -16.81 -13.93 -5.14
N THR A 10 -17.63 -13.74 -4.12
CA THR A 10 -17.99 -12.40 -3.66
C THR A 10 -16.67 -11.72 -3.32
N LYS A 11 -16.28 -10.72 -4.12
CA LYS A 11 -15.13 -9.88 -3.85
C LYS A 11 -15.48 -9.14 -2.56
N THR A 12 -15.16 -9.73 -1.43
CA THR A 12 -15.32 -9.11 -0.13
C THR A 12 -14.32 -7.96 -0.15
N HIS A 13 -14.79 -6.78 -0.54
CA HIS A 13 -14.05 -5.56 -0.35
C HIS A 13 -13.83 -5.47 1.15
N LYS A 14 -12.64 -5.89 1.59
CA LYS A 14 -12.24 -5.76 2.98
C LYS A 14 -12.34 -4.27 3.26
N HIS A 15 -13.18 -3.91 4.23
CA HIS A 15 -13.27 -2.53 4.67
C HIS A 15 -11.89 -2.13 5.17
N VAL A 16 -11.28 -1.17 4.48
CA VAL A 16 -10.01 -0.57 4.91
C VAL A 16 -10.40 0.59 5.80
N ASN A 17 -10.09 0.47 7.09
CA ASN A 17 -10.22 1.58 8.03
C ASN A 17 -9.12 2.58 7.75
N HIS A 18 -9.48 3.74 7.22
CA HIS A 18 -8.58 4.88 7.05
C HIS A 18 -8.61 5.72 8.33
N ASP A 19 -7.54 5.66 9.14
CA ASP A 19 -7.34 6.59 10.25
C ASP A 19 -6.31 7.65 9.81
N PRO A 20 -6.75 8.90 9.59
CA PRO A 20 -5.88 9.98 9.13
C PRO A 20 -4.64 10.18 10.01
N ARG A 21 -4.72 9.90 11.32
CA ARG A 21 -3.60 10.07 12.26
C ARG A 21 -2.53 9.00 12.06
N VAL A 22 -2.96 7.77 11.80
CA VAL A 22 -2.06 6.63 11.54
C VAL A 22 -1.41 6.78 10.16
N GLU A 23 -2.18 7.24 9.18
CA GLU A 23 -1.70 7.51 7.82
C GLU A 23 -0.75 8.70 7.79
N SER A 24 -1.06 9.80 8.49
CA SER A 24 -0.16 10.95 8.60
C SER A 24 1.14 10.59 9.32
N ALA A 25 1.09 9.77 10.37
CA ALA A 25 2.30 9.27 11.03
C ALA A 25 3.16 8.45 10.05
N LYS A 26 2.57 7.55 9.27
CA LYS A 26 3.29 6.80 8.22
C LYS A 26 3.82 7.69 7.10
N ALA A 27 3.17 8.81 6.79
CA ALA A 27 3.63 9.76 5.78
C ALA A 27 4.77 10.66 6.28
N VAL A 28 4.75 11.04 7.56
CA VAL A 28 5.79 11.84 8.21
C VAL A 28 7.03 11.01 8.55
N PHE A 29 6.84 9.75 8.96
CA PHE A 29 7.91 8.77 9.23
C PHE A 29 8.21 7.85 8.04
N GLY A 30 7.53 8.07 6.90
CA GLY A 30 7.92 7.53 5.62
C GLY A 30 9.12 8.33 5.15
N GLU A 31 10.30 7.94 5.66
CA GLU A 31 11.56 8.63 5.44
C GLU A 31 11.67 9.11 3.99
N PRO A 32 11.87 10.41 3.71
CA PRO A 32 12.77 10.75 2.63
C PRO A 32 14.11 10.16 3.07
N LYS A 33 14.37 8.90 2.70
CA LYS A 33 15.70 8.34 2.77
C LYS A 33 16.53 9.26 1.90
N ALA A 34 17.33 10.11 2.54
CA ALA A 34 18.42 10.75 1.85
C ALA A 34 19.14 9.60 1.15
N LYS A 35 19.13 9.61 -0.19
CA LYS A 35 19.96 8.67 -0.92
C LYS A 35 21.38 8.89 -0.38
N PRO A 36 22.15 7.82 -0.10
CA PRO A 36 23.56 8.01 0.22
C PRO A 36 24.15 8.89 -0.88
N TYR A 37 24.90 9.91 -0.50
CA TYR A 37 25.52 10.84 -1.44
C TYR A 37 26.24 10.04 -2.53
N ASP A 38 25.74 10.12 -3.77
CA ASP A 38 26.36 9.50 -4.93
C ASP A 38 27.18 10.59 -5.65
N PRO A 39 28.50 10.46 -5.75
CA PRO A 39 29.34 11.40 -6.49
C PRO A 39 28.96 11.52 -7.97
N THR A 40 28.18 10.56 -8.50
CA THR A 40 27.65 10.58 -9.87
C THR A 40 26.34 11.35 -10.01
N ASP A 41 25.62 11.63 -8.91
CA ASP A 41 24.39 12.44 -8.92
C ASP A 41 24.64 13.87 -9.45
N PHE A 42 25.88 14.36 -9.33
CA PHE A 42 26.29 15.70 -9.74
C PHE A 42 27.12 15.72 -11.03
N LYS A 43 27.25 14.58 -11.72
CA LYS A 43 28.01 14.49 -12.96
C LYS A 43 27.08 14.74 -14.15
N ILE A 44 27.21 15.91 -14.77
CA ILE A 44 26.50 16.33 -15.99
C ILE A 44 27.19 15.73 -17.22
#